data_AF-A0A5K1AZP3-F1
#
_entry.id   AF-A0A5K1AZP3-F1
#
_cell.length_a   1.000
_cell.length_b   1.000
_cell.length_c   1.000
_cell.angle_alpha   90.00
_cell.angle_beta   90.00
_cell.angle_gamma   90.00
#
_symmetry.space_group_name_H-M   'P 1'
#
loop_
_entity.id
_entity.type
_entity.pdbx_description
1 polymer ?
#
loop_
_entity_poly.entity_id
_entity_poly.type
_entity_poly.pdbx_seq_one_letter_code
_entity_poly.pdbx_strand_id
1 'polypeptide(L)' 'ARLALPDVGLISYGEMVDQGCQITNAVSIPVIGDGDNGYGNHMSVKRTVKGFIKAGFAGIILEDQ' A
#
# COMPACT_ATOMS: atom_id res chain seq x y z
N ALA A 1 -3.46 -0.23 -19.39
CA ALA A 1 -2.44 -0.65 -18.41
C ALA A 1 -2.37 0.42 -17.33
N ARG A 2 -2.42 0.09 -16.03
CA ARG A 2 -2.69 1.12 -15.01
C ARG A 2 -1.48 2.02 -14.69
N LEU A 3 -0.26 1.50 -14.72
CA LEU A 3 0.98 2.32 -14.71
C LEU A 3 2.03 1.77 -15.69
N ALA A 4 2.13 0.44 -15.85
CA ALA A 4 3.11 -0.20 -16.75
C ALA A 4 4.57 0.26 -16.49
N LEU A 5 4.86 0.57 -15.23
CA LEU A 5 6.18 0.98 -14.77
C LEU A 5 6.92 -0.21 -14.18
N PRO A 6 8.25 -0.25 -14.29
CA PRO A 6 9.06 -1.22 -13.59
C PRO A 6 8.89 -1.06 -12.08
N ASP A 7 8.97 -2.18 -11.37
CA ASP A 7 8.80 -2.25 -9.93
C ASP A 7 10.09 -1.79 -9.22
N VAL A 8 10.30 -0.47 -9.22
CA VAL A 8 11.49 0.20 -8.66
C VAL A 8 11.10 1.38 -7.77
N GLY A 9 9.96 1.25 -7.06
CA GLY A 9 9.44 2.29 -6.16
C GLY A 9 8.86 3.52 -6.88
N LEU A 10 8.47 3.36 -8.15
CA LEU A 10 7.84 4.45 -8.94
C LEU A 10 6.38 4.67 -8.57
N ILE A 11 5.74 3.68 -7.94
CA ILE A 11 4.38 3.81 -7.45
C ILE A 11 4.44 4.55 -6.11
N SER A 12 3.72 5.67 -6.04
CA SER A 12 3.63 6.44 -4.82
C SER A 12 2.71 5.76 -3.80
N TYR A 13 2.95 6.06 -2.51
CA TYR A 13 2.04 5.71 -1.42
C TYR A 13 0.56 6.06 -1.72
N GLY A 14 0.31 7.21 -2.36
CA GLY A 14 -1.06 7.65 -2.67
C GLY A 14 -1.76 6.71 -3.65
N GLU A 15 -1.06 6.34 -4.73
CA GLU A 15 -1.60 5.43 -5.75
C GLU A 15 -1.88 4.03 -5.20
N MET A 16 -1.05 3.56 -4.25
CA MET A 16 -1.24 2.28 -3.55
C MET A 16 -2.47 2.30 -2.66
N VAL A 17 -2.64 3.35 -1.86
CA VAL A 17 -3.81 3.49 -0.97
C VAL A 17 -5.11 3.63 -1.77
N ASP A 18 -5.11 4.42 -2.83
CA ASP A 18 -6.30 4.62 -3.67
C ASP A 18 -6.72 3.31 -4.35
N GLN A 19 -5.76 2.52 -4.83
CA GLN A 19 -6.05 1.21 -5.41
C GLN A 19 -6.49 0.19 -4.36
N GLY A 20 -5.82 0.18 -3.22
CA GLY A 20 -6.15 -0.67 -2.08
C GLY A 20 -7.60 -0.49 -1.66
N CYS A 21 -8.03 0.76 -1.53
CA CYS A 21 -9.42 1.12 -1.20
C CYS A 21 -10.43 0.59 -2.23
N GLN A 22 -10.11 0.63 -3.52
CA GLN A 22 -11.01 0.06 -4.54
C GLN A 22 -11.12 -1.46 -4.42
N ILE A 23 -10.01 -2.15 -4.17
CA ILE A 23 -9.96 -3.61 -4.06
C ILE A 23 -10.72 -4.08 -2.81
N THR A 24 -10.42 -3.49 -1.65
CA THR A 24 -11.00 -3.87 -0.36
C THR A 24 -12.50 -3.60 -0.30
N ASN A 25 -13.00 -2.58 -1.01
CA ASN A 25 -14.44 -2.34 -1.13
C ASN A 25 -15.14 -3.29 -2.11
N ALA A 26 -14.41 -3.87 -3.06
CA ALA A 26 -14.97 -4.77 -4.07
C ALA A 26 -15.09 -6.23 -3.59
N VAL A 27 -14.39 -6.60 -2.50
CA VAL A 27 -14.31 -7.99 -2.02
C VAL A 27 -14.61 -8.09 -0.52
N SER A 28 -15.09 -9.26 -0.08
CA SER A 28 -15.30 -9.56 1.34
C SER A 28 -14.19 -10.42 1.95
N ILE A 29 -13.20 -10.83 1.15
CA ILE A 29 -12.04 -11.60 1.62
C ILE A 29 -10.92 -10.67 2.10
N PRO A 30 -10.08 -11.10 3.06
CA PRO A 30 -8.95 -10.31 3.53
C PRO A 30 -7.97 -9.96 2.40
N VAL A 31 -7.54 -8.70 2.35
CA VAL A 31 -6.55 -8.21 1.39
C VAL A 31 -5.29 -7.81 2.15
N ILE A 32 -4.13 -8.29 1.69
CA ILE A 32 -2.82 -7.90 2.20
C ILE A 32 -2.18 -6.96 1.18
N GLY A 33 -1.69 -5.81 1.64
CA GLY A 33 -1.01 -4.83 0.79
C GLY A 33 0.51 -4.91 0.95
N ASP A 34 1.21 -4.70 -0.16
CA ASP A 34 2.66 -4.45 -0.16
C ASP A 34 2.92 -2.99 0.22
N GLY A 35 3.74 -2.78 1.25
CA GLY A 35 4.07 -1.47 1.79
C GLY A 35 5.49 -1.00 1.46
N ASP A 36 6.22 -1.73 0.60
CA ASP A 36 7.64 -1.50 0.30
C ASP A 36 8.46 -1.33 1.60
N ASN A 37 9.47 -0.46 1.60
CA ASN A 37 10.19 -0.02 2.79
C ASN A 37 9.43 1.03 3.65
N GLY A 38 8.14 1.24 3.38
CA GLY A 38 7.29 2.21 4.05
C GLY A 38 7.36 3.64 3.48
N TYR A 39 7.85 3.81 2.25
CA TYR A 39 7.85 5.07 1.49
C TYR A 39 8.65 6.22 2.15
N GLY A 40 9.77 5.90 2.79
CA GLY A 40 10.69 6.89 3.37
C GLY A 40 11.21 6.50 4.75
N ASN A 41 11.14 7.43 5.71
CA ASN A 41 11.64 7.19 7.07
C ASN A 41 10.57 6.60 8.00
N HIS A 42 10.88 6.41 9.28
CA HIS A 42 9.95 5.88 10.29
C HIS A 42 8.62 6.66 10.41
N MET A 43 8.60 7.96 10.10
CA MET A 43 7.37 8.75 10.05
C MET A 43 6.52 8.43 8.82
N SER A 44 7.17 8.17 7.67
CA SER A 44 6.50 7.64 6.48
C SER A 44 5.90 6.26 6.77
N VAL A 45 6.64 5.33 7.37
CA VAL A 45 6.13 4.00 7.77
C VAL A 45 4.85 4.13 8.61
N LYS A 46 4.86 5.01 9.62
CA LYS A 46 3.68 5.28 10.46
C LYS A 46 2.49 5.82 9.65
N ARG A 47 2.74 6.70 8.68
CA ARG A 47 1.71 7.19 7.75
C ARG A 47 1.18 6.05 6.88
N THR A 48 2.07 5.21 6.35
CA THR A 48 1.75 4.07 5.49
C THR A 48 0.83 3.08 6.17
N VAL A 49 1.19 2.61 7.37
CA VAL A 49 0.37 1.70 8.17
C VAL A 49 -1.01 2.28 8.44
N LYS A 50 -1.10 3.55 8.84
CA LYS A 50 -2.39 4.22 9.07
C LYS A 50 -3.22 4.36 7.78
N GLY A 51 -2.56 4.60 6.66
CA GLY A 51 -3.18 4.65 5.34
C GLY A 51 -3.80 3.32 4.95
N PHE A 52 -3.05 2.24 5.10
CA PHE A 52 -3.48 0.90 4.73
C PHE A 52 -4.65 0.42 5.59
N ILE A 53 -4.62 0.69 6.91
CA ILE A 53 -5.77 0.43 7.79
C ILE A 53 -7.01 1.18 7.30
N LYS A 54 -6.88 2.47 6.97
CA LYS A 54 -8.02 3.27 6.47
C LYS A 54 -8.53 2.80 5.12
N ALA A 55 -7.65 2.28 4.26
CA ALA A 55 -8.01 1.70 2.98
C ALA A 55 -8.68 0.32 3.12
N GLY A 56 -8.78 -0.26 4.32
CA GLY A 56 -9.45 -1.53 4.56
C GLY A 56 -8.59 -2.77 4.34
N PHE A 57 -7.26 -2.62 4.25
CA PHE A 57 -6.37 -3.77 4.22
C PHE A 57 -6.43 -4.54 5.54
N ALA A 58 -6.40 -5.87 5.45
CA ALA A 58 -6.33 -6.76 6.61
C ALA A 58 -4.88 -6.93 7.12
N GLY A 59 -3.89 -6.65 6.27
CA GLY A 59 -2.48 -6.74 6.61
C GLY A 59 -1.59 -5.90 5.68
N ILE A 60 -0.37 -5.67 6.13
CA ILE A 60 0.69 -4.98 5.39
C ILE A 60 1.97 -5.80 5.46
N ILE A 61 2.68 -5.91 4.35
CA ILE A 61 4.05 -6.44 4.27
C ILE A 61 5.00 -5.24 4.21
N LEU A 62 6.03 -5.23 5.04
CA LEU A 62 7.09 -4.23 5.02
C LEU A 62 8.42 -4.95 4.85
N GLU A 63 9.28 -4.39 4.02
CA GLU A 63 10.63 -4.91 3.75
C GLU A 63 11.71 -4.01 4.38
N ASP A 64 12.83 -4.63 4.77
CA ASP A 64 13.99 -3.98 5.37
C ASP A 64 15.00 -3.43 4.34
N GLN A 65 14.80 -3.74 3.05
CA GLN A 65 15.68 -3.47 1.88
C GLN A 65 17.10 -4.01 2.00
#